data_AF-A0A7C2TLN5-F1
#
_entry.id   AF-A0A7C2TLN5-F1
#
_cell.length_a   1.000
_cell.length_b   1.000
_cell.length_c   1.000
_cell.angle_alpha   90.00
_cell.angle_beta   90.00
_cell.angle_gamma   90.00
#
_symmetry.space_group_name_H-M   'P 1'
#
loop_
_entity.id
_entity.type
_entity.pdbx_description
1 polymer ?
#
loop_
_entity_poly.entity_id
_entity_poly.type
_entity_poly.pdbx_seq_one_letter_code
_entity_poly.pdbx_strand_id
1 'polypeptide(L)' 'MVLVIDSQIAGISGDMLLSALVNLGANKTKIIDGIKIAEKHLDGSVIKKIDFEKVKKHGTEATSLILDV' A
#
# COMPACT_ATOMS: atom_id res chain seq x y z
N MET A 1 17.65 8.45 10.55
CA MET A 1 16.65 9.51 10.27
C MET A 1 15.32 8.83 10.06
N VAL A 2 14.26 9.25 10.76
CA VAL A 2 12.90 8.69 10.61
C VAL A 2 12.03 9.78 10.01
N LEU A 3 11.41 9.49 8.87
CA LEU A 3 10.43 10.37 8.23
C LEU A 3 9.04 9.86 8.58
N VAL A 4 8.22 10.73 9.18
CA VAL A 4 6.81 10.45 9.46
C VAL A 4 5.97 11.28 8.50
N ILE A 5 5.13 10.62 7.72
CA ILE A 5 4.20 11.25 6.78
C ILE A 5 2.79 10.94 7.28
N ASP A 6 2.04 11.98 7.59
CA ASP A 6 0.59 11.87 7.79
C ASP A 6 -0.09 11.97 6.42
N SER A 7 -0.64 10.86 5.94
CA SER A 7 -1.26 10.78 4.62
C SER A 7 -2.55 11.62 4.54
N GLN A 8 -3.32 11.73 5.63
CA GLN A 8 -4.52 12.56 5.66
C GLN A 8 -4.19 14.04 5.50
N ILE A 9 -3.19 14.54 6.23
CA ILE A 9 -2.76 15.95 6.12
C ILE A 9 -2.11 16.21 4.75
N ALA A 10 -1.37 15.26 4.22
CA ALA A 10 -0.76 15.35 2.89
C ALA A 10 -1.77 15.26 1.73
N GLY A 11 -3.05 14.94 2.00
CA GLY A 11 -4.07 14.81 0.97
C GLY A 11 -3.87 13.60 0.06
N ILE A 12 -3.18 12.55 0.54
CA ILE A 12 -2.98 11.30 -0.19
C ILE A 12 -3.53 10.13 0.62
N SER A 13 -4.12 9.15 -0.06
CA SER A 13 -4.53 7.92 0.61
C SER A 13 -3.29 7.05 0.91
N GLY A 14 -3.35 6.29 2.01
CA GLY A 14 -2.24 5.43 2.44
C GLY A 14 -1.89 4.35 1.42
N ASP A 15 -2.89 3.80 0.74
CA ASP A 15 -2.71 2.83 -0.34
C ASP A 15 -2.01 3.44 -1.57
N MET A 16 -2.30 4.71 -1.90
CA MET A 16 -1.61 5.44 -2.97
C MET A 16 -0.14 5.64 -2.63
N LEU A 17 0.20 5.96 -1.38
CA LEU A 17 1.58 6.08 -0.94
C LEU A 17 2.33 4.74 -1.06
N LEU A 18 1.74 3.65 -0.55
CA LEU A 18 2.34 2.32 -0.64
C LEU A 18 2.51 1.88 -2.10
N SER A 19 1.51 2.14 -2.94
CA SER A 19 1.56 1.82 -4.36
C SER A 19 2.63 2.63 -5.10
N ALA A 20 2.79 3.91 -4.78
CA ALA A 20 3.86 4.74 -5.32
C ALA A 20 5.25 4.22 -4.92
N LEU A 21 5.44 3.80 -3.67
CA LEU A 21 6.69 3.20 -3.20
C LEU A 21 7.02 1.92 -3.97
N VAL A 22 6.06 1.01 -4.14
CA VAL A 22 6.24 -0.21 -4.94
C VAL A 22 6.57 0.15 -6.40
N ASN A 23 5.89 1.15 -6.98
CA ASN A 23 6.16 1.62 -8.34
C ASN A 23 7.58 2.18 -8.50
N LEU A 24 8.12 2.83 -7.47
CA LEU A 24 9.49 3.35 -7.42
C LEU A 24 10.55 2.25 -7.19
N GLY A 25 10.14 1.00 -6.96
CA GLY A 25 11.04 -0.14 -6.78
C GLY A 25 11.20 -0.63 -5.34
N ALA A 26 10.37 -0.17 -4.40
CA ALA A 26 10.34 -0.75 -3.07
C ALA A 26 9.95 -2.23 -3.11
N ASN A 27 10.52 -3.02 -2.19
CA ASN A 27 10.26 -4.45 -2.14
C ASN A 27 8.81 -4.72 -1.69
N LYS A 28 7.98 -5.15 -2.65
CA LYS A 28 6.57 -5.51 -2.48
C LYS A 28 6.34 -6.49 -1.33
N THR A 29 7.14 -7.56 -1.23
CA THR A 29 6.98 -8.59 -0.20
C THR A 29 7.19 -8.01 1.20
N LYS A 30 8.22 -7.19 1.40
CA LYS A 30 8.48 -6.53 2.69
C LYS A 30 7.32 -5.60 3.11
N ILE A 31 6.72 -4.91 2.15
CA ILE A 31 5.57 -4.03 2.42
C ILE A 31 4.36 -4.87 2.84
N ILE A 32 4.06 -5.95 2.11
CA ILE A 32 2.96 -6.88 2.47
C ILE A 32 3.17 -7.47 3.86
N ASP A 33 4.39 -7.91 4.18
CA ASP A 33 4.72 -8.45 5.50
C ASP A 33 4.50 -7.41 6.61
N GLY A 34 4.89 -6.15 6.37
CA GLY A 34 4.61 -5.04 7.29
C GLY A 34 3.11 -4.81 7.52
N ILE A 35 2.30 -4.87 6.46
CA ILE A 35 0.84 -4.70 6.57
C ILE A 35 0.21 -5.85 7.36
N LYS A 36 0.66 -7.10 7.16
CA LYS A 36 0.19 -8.26 7.95
C LYS A 36 0.58 -8.18 9.43
N ILE A 37 1.66 -7.49 9.77
CA ILE A 37 1.99 -7.20 11.17
C ILE A 37 1.00 -6.18 11.74
N ALA A 38 0.67 -5.14 10.97
CA ALA A 38 -0.30 -4.12 11.39
C ALA A 38 -1.72 -4.70 11.59
N GLU A 39 -2.15 -5.61 10.72
CA GLU A 39 -3.43 -6.33 10.84
C GLU A 39 -3.61 -6.98 12.23
N LYS A 40 -2.57 -7.61 12.76
CA LYS A 40 -2.59 -8.25 14.09
C LYS A 40 -2.86 -7.30 15.26
N HIS A 41 -2.74 -6.00 15.04
CA HIS A 41 -2.95 -4.96 16.04
C HIS A 41 -4.24 -4.18 15.81
N LEU A 42 -5.03 -4.55 14.79
CA LEU A 42 -6.32 -3.93 14.47
C LEU A 42 -7.44 -4.96 14.62
N ASP A 43 -8.05 -4.99 15.79
CA ASP A 43 -9.10 -5.96 16.13
C ASP A 43 -10.26 -5.93 15.13
N GLY A 44 -10.73 -7.12 14.74
CA GLY A 44 -11.83 -7.30 13.79
C GLY A 44 -11.47 -7.13 12.32
N SER A 45 -10.21 -6.85 12.00
CA SER A 45 -9.73 -6.76 10.61
C SER A 45 -9.11 -8.08 10.16
N VAL A 46 -9.56 -8.60 9.03
CA VAL A 46 -8.99 -9.81 8.41
C VAL A 46 -8.68 -9.49 6.95
N ILE A 47 -7.43 -9.63 6.54
CA ILE A 47 -6.98 -9.42 5.17
C ILE A 47 -7.10 -10.77 4.43
N LYS A 48 -8.14 -10.92 3.60
CA LYS A 48 -8.34 -12.12 2.77
C LYS A 48 -7.32 -12.20 1.64
N LYS A 49 -7.06 -11.06 0.99
CA LYS A 49 -6.11 -10.96 -0.11
C LYS A 49 -5.47 -9.58 -0.11
N ILE A 50 -4.16 -9.56 -0.28
CA ILE A 50 -3.40 -8.34 -0.49
C ILE A 50 -2.36 -8.55 -1.58
N ASP A 51 -2.35 -7.67 -2.58
CA ASP A 51 -1.35 -7.69 -3.62
C ASP A 51 -1.16 -6.32 -4.27
N PHE A 52 -0.13 -6.18 -5.10
CA PHE A 52 0.10 -4.98 -5.92
C PHE A 52 0.19 -5.36 -7.39
N GLU A 53 -0.52 -4.62 -8.24
CA GLU A 53 -0.60 -4.86 -9.68
C GLU A 53 -0.26 -3.59 -10.46
N LYS A 54 0.41 -3.73 -11.60
CA LYS A 54 0.60 -2.62 -12.53
C LYS A 54 -0.67 -2.41 -13.35
N VAL A 55 -1.18 -1.19 -13.31
CA VAL A 55 -2.38 -0.78 -14.04
C VAL A 55 -2.03 0.25 -15.10
N LYS A 56 -2.59 0.07 -16.30
CA LYS A 56 -2.49 1.05 -17.39
C LYS A 56 -3.88 1.56 -17.73
N LYS A 57 -4.12 2.86 -17.54
CA LYS A 57 -5.40 3.51 -17.85
C LYS A 57 -5.14 4.77 -18.66
N HIS A 58 -5.81 4.89 -19.80
CA HIS A 58 -5.72 6.08 -20.67
C HIS A 58 -4.28 6.53 -20.98
N GLY A 59 -3.36 5.57 -21.19
CA GLY A 59 -1.94 5.85 -21.46
C GLY A 59 -1.07 6.14 -20.23
N THR A 60 -1.66 6.22 -19.04
CA THR A 60 -0.92 6.38 -17.77
C THR A 60 -0.68 5.02 -17.14
N GLU A 61 0.56 4.77 -16.70
CA GLU A 61 0.96 3.57 -15.98
C GLU A 61 1.18 3.88 -14.50
N ALA A 62 0.59 3.07 -13.63
CA ALA A 62 0.73 3.17 -12.18
C ALA A 62 0.75 1.77 -11.56
N THR A 63 1.06 1.71 -10.26
CA THR A 63 0.83 0.52 -9.45
C THR A 63 -0.42 0.75 -8.61
N SER A 64 -1.26 -0.27 -8.46
CA SER A 64 -2.46 -0.27 -7.61
C SER A 64 -2.34 -1.33 -6.53
N LEU A 65 -2.81 -1.00 -5.33
CA LEU A 65 -3.05 -1.99 -4.27
C LEU A 65 -4.36 -2.73 -4.56
N ILE A 66 -4.32 -4.06 -4.46
CA ILE A 66 -5.48 -4.93 -4.47
C ILE A 66 -5.66 -5.44 -3.05
N LEU A 67 -6.73 -5.01 -2.39
CA LEU A 67 -7.05 -5.38 -1.02
C LEU A 67 -8.47 -5.95 -0.95
N ASP A 68 -8.60 -7.13 -0.35
CA ASP A 68 -9.86 -7.78 -0.01
C ASP A 68 -9.88 -8.03 1.51
N VAL A 69 -10.91 -7.50 2.18
CA VAL A 69 -11.07 -7.48 3.65
C VAL A 69 -12.34 -8.23 4.02
#